data_AF-A0A3B6B0H0-F1
#
_entry.id   AF-A0A3B6B0H0-F1
#
_cell.length_a   1.000
_cell.length_b   1.000
_cell.length_c   1.000
_cell.angle_alpha   90.00
_cell.angle_beta   90.00
_cell.angle_gamma   90.00
#
_symmetry.space_group_name_H-M   'P 1'
#
loop_
_entity.id
_entity.type
_entity.pdbx_description
1 polymer ?
#
loop_
_entity_poly.entity_id
_entity_poly.type
_entity_poly.pdbx_seq_one_letter_code
_entity_poly.pdbx_strand_id
1 'polypeptide(L)'
;MALGKLAVAALVASLLLLSTIKAADSPAPAAAPLGPPPHNIVDPSKDCGWACNLRCSANSRPKLCSRACLKCCSVCRCVPAGTAGNKETCGKCYTDWTMHGNNTKCP
;
A
#
# COMPACT_ATOMS: atom_id res chain seq x y z
N MET A 1 5.43 -10.48 62.06
CA MET A 1 6.17 -10.88 60.84
C MET A 1 5.28 -11.40 59.69
N ALA A 2 3.94 -11.41 59.81
CA ALA A 2 3.04 -11.92 58.75
C ALA A 2 2.47 -10.81 57.84
N LEU A 3 2.17 -9.62 58.38
CA LEU A 3 1.64 -8.50 57.58
C LEU A 3 2.63 -7.97 56.54
N GLY A 4 3.93 -7.93 56.85
CA GLY A 4 4.95 -7.47 55.91
C GLY A 4 5.08 -8.38 54.67
N LYS A 5 4.90 -9.69 54.85
CA LYS A 5 4.96 -10.65 53.73
C LYS A 5 3.77 -10.51 52.78
N LEU A 6 2.59 -10.18 53.32
CA LEU A 6 1.38 -9.90 52.53
C LEU A 6 1.51 -8.59 51.73
N ALA A 7 2.09 -7.55 52.34
CA ALA A 7 2.33 -6.27 51.64
C ALA A 7 3.37 -6.41 50.51
N VAL A 8 4.44 -7.17 50.74
CA VAL A 8 5.46 -7.45 49.72
C VAL A 8 4.87 -8.32 48.59
N ALA A 9 4.07 -9.33 48.92
CA ALA A 9 3.39 -10.16 47.91
C ALA A 9 2.41 -9.34 47.05
N ALA A 10 1.67 -8.41 47.65
CA ALA A 10 0.76 -7.52 46.92
C ALA A 10 1.50 -6.55 45.98
N LEU A 11 2.62 -5.98 46.43
CA LEU A 11 3.46 -5.09 45.60
C LEU A 11 4.09 -5.84 44.41
N VAL A 12 4.59 -7.06 44.64
CA VAL A 12 5.20 -7.89 43.58
C VAL A 12 4.14 -8.36 42.57
N ALA A 13 2.96 -8.77 43.04
CA ALA A 13 1.84 -9.14 42.17
C ALA A 13 1.38 -7.95 41.32
N SER A 14 1.31 -6.75 41.91
CA SER A 14 0.95 -5.54 41.17
C SER A 14 2.01 -5.17 40.12
N LEU A 15 3.31 -5.31 40.41
CA LEU A 15 4.36 -5.09 39.41
C LEU A 15 4.31 -6.10 38.26
N LEU A 16 4.04 -7.37 38.55
CA LEU A 16 3.87 -8.42 37.53
C LEU A 16 2.66 -8.13 36.62
N LEU A 17 1.55 -7.64 37.18
CA LEU A 17 0.37 -7.23 36.44
C LEU A 17 0.63 -6.01 35.53
N LEU A 18 1.42 -5.02 35.97
CA LEU A 18 1.80 -3.89 35.10
C LEU A 18 2.75 -4.30 33.95
N SER A 19 3.52 -5.37 34.12
CA SER A 19 4.49 -5.83 33.12
C SER A 19 3.82 -6.49 31.90
N THR A 20 2.64 -7.09 32.07
CA THR A 20 1.97 -7.89 31.02
C THR A 20 1.14 -7.04 30.05
N ILE A 21 0.86 -5.77 30.37
CA ILE A 21 -0.01 -4.89 29.57
C ILE A 21 0.72 -4.21 28.39
N LYS A 22 2.05 -4.38 28.26
CA LYS A 22 2.87 -3.74 27.20
C LYS A 22 2.94 -4.55 25.89
N ALA A 23 1.85 -5.22 25.53
CA ALA A 23 1.75 -6.01 24.31
C ALA A 23 0.37 -5.90 23.66
N ALA A 24 -0.04 -4.69 23.27
CA ALA A 24 -1.09 -4.47 22.29
C ALA A 24 -0.79 -3.13 21.60
N ASP A 25 -0.98 -3.08 20.28
CA ASP A 25 -0.61 -1.98 19.38
C ASP A 25 0.89 -1.84 19.08
N SER A 26 1.45 -2.93 18.54
CA SER A 26 2.19 -2.74 17.29
C SER A 26 1.22 -3.08 16.16
N PRO A 27 0.84 -2.15 15.26
CA PRO A 27 0.41 -2.59 13.94
C PRO A 27 1.50 -3.52 13.45
N ALA A 28 1.10 -4.71 12.98
CA ALA A 28 2.03 -5.67 12.39
C ALA A 28 3.05 -4.89 11.55
N PRO A 29 4.36 -5.17 11.64
CA PRO A 29 5.29 -4.57 10.70
C PRO A 29 4.75 -4.94 9.32
N ALA A 30 4.21 -3.95 8.61
CA ALA A 30 3.79 -4.13 7.24
C ALA A 30 5.01 -4.74 6.57
N ALA A 31 4.86 -5.94 6.00
CA ALA A 31 5.87 -6.55 5.18
C ALA A 31 6.51 -5.44 4.35
N ALA A 32 7.83 -5.24 4.47
CA ALA A 32 8.52 -4.13 3.83
C ALA A 32 7.96 -4.00 2.40
N PRO A 33 7.36 -2.85 2.04
CA PRO A 33 6.56 -2.80 0.82
C PRO A 33 7.47 -3.14 -0.36
N LEU A 34 6.93 -3.93 -1.28
CA LEU A 34 7.57 -4.43 -2.51
C LEU A 34 7.96 -3.30 -3.50
N GLY A 35 8.12 -2.07 -3.04
CA GLY A 35 8.37 -0.89 -3.84
C GLY A 35 7.68 0.34 -3.23
N PRO A 36 7.86 1.53 -3.81
CA PRO A 36 7.13 2.73 -3.39
C PRO A 36 5.62 2.51 -3.52
N PRO A 37 4.80 3.13 -2.65
CA PRO A 37 3.36 2.97 -2.68
C PRO A 37 2.76 3.47 -4.02
N PRO A 38 1.73 2.81 -4.55
CA PRO A 38 1.06 3.24 -5.77
C PRO A 38 0.32 4.57 -5.57
N HIS A 39 0.00 5.23 -6.67
CA HIS A 39 -0.88 6.40 -6.67
C HIS A 39 -2.34 5.94 -6.70
N ASN A 40 -3.02 6.09 -5.57
CA ASN A 40 -4.47 5.88 -5.46
C ASN A 40 -5.21 7.14 -5.93
N ILE A 41 -6.21 6.96 -6.77
CA ILE A 41 -6.84 8.03 -7.53
C ILE A 41 -8.24 8.29 -7.00
N VAL A 42 -8.46 9.49 -6.45
CA VAL A 42 -9.77 9.93 -5.95
C VAL A 42 -10.57 10.57 -7.08
N ASP A 43 -9.96 11.49 -7.82
CA ASP A 43 -10.56 12.17 -8.97
C ASP A 43 -9.78 11.81 -10.25
N PRO A 44 -10.27 10.85 -11.07
CA PRO A 44 -9.61 10.45 -12.31
C PRO A 44 -9.37 11.60 -13.29
N SER A 45 -10.21 12.63 -13.29
CA SER A 45 -10.08 13.77 -14.20
C SER A 45 -8.90 14.68 -13.84
N LYS A 46 -8.50 14.71 -12.56
CA LYS A 46 -7.39 15.55 -12.07
C LYS A 46 -6.11 14.75 -11.82
N ASP A 47 -6.24 13.54 -11.25
CA ASP A 47 -5.10 12.84 -10.67
C ASP A 47 -4.46 11.83 -11.64
N CYS A 48 -5.22 11.29 -12.60
CA CYS A 48 -4.65 10.33 -13.55
C CYS A 48 -3.59 10.95 -14.46
N GLY A 49 -3.74 12.24 -14.81
CA GLY A 49 -2.87 12.93 -15.76
C GLY A 49 -1.41 12.94 -15.32
N TRP A 50 -1.15 13.43 -14.11
CA TRP A 50 0.21 13.52 -13.59
C TRP A 50 0.81 12.14 -13.31
N ALA A 51 0.02 11.23 -12.72
CA ALA A 51 0.47 9.89 -12.38
C ALA A 51 0.87 9.09 -13.62
N CYS A 52 0.05 9.15 -14.68
CA CYS A 52 0.36 8.48 -15.95
C CYS A 52 1.52 9.13 -16.69
N ASN A 53 1.72 10.44 -16.59
CA ASN A 53 2.90 11.10 -17.17
C ASN A 53 4.20 10.62 -16.51
N LEU A 54 4.22 10.49 -15.18
CA LEU A 54 5.36 9.92 -14.47
C LEU A 54 5.60 8.47 -14.88
N ARG A 55 4.54 7.64 -14.85
CA ARG A 55 4.60 6.22 -15.21
C ARG A 55 5.18 5.98 -16.61
N CYS A 56 4.85 6.87 -17.55
CA CYS A 56 5.23 6.73 -18.95
C CYS A 56 6.46 7.54 -19.36
N SER A 57 7.10 8.26 -18.43
CA SER A 57 8.20 9.20 -18.71
C SER A 57 9.43 8.55 -19.36
N ALA A 58 9.76 7.30 -19.00
CA ALA A 58 10.87 6.54 -19.58
C ALA A 58 10.46 5.62 -20.74
N ASN A 59 9.19 5.63 -21.14
CA ASN A 59 8.71 4.78 -22.23
C ASN A 59 9.15 5.37 -23.58
N SER A 60 9.58 4.53 -24.53
CA SER A 60 9.97 4.98 -25.88
C SER A 60 8.85 5.66 -26.66
N ARG A 61 7.58 5.39 -26.29
CA ARG A 61 6.38 5.99 -26.88
C ARG A 61 5.51 6.60 -25.78
N PRO A 62 5.95 7.70 -25.13
CA PRO A 62 5.35 8.18 -23.89
C PRO A 62 3.89 8.57 -24.08
N LYS A 63 3.52 9.23 -25.18
CA LYS A 63 2.12 9.58 -25.48
C LYS A 63 1.20 8.36 -25.65
N LEU A 64 1.71 7.29 -26.26
CA LEU A 64 0.94 6.05 -26.44
C LEU A 64 0.76 5.34 -25.11
N CYS A 65 1.83 5.27 -24.31
CA CYS A 65 1.80 4.74 -22.95
C CYS A 65 0.81 5.52 -22.08
N SER A 66 0.88 6.86 -22.04
CA SER A 66 -0.03 7.68 -21.23
C SER A 66 -1.48 7.47 -21.61
N ARG A 67 -1.80 7.36 -22.91
CA ARG A 67 -3.17 7.10 -23.37
C ARG A 67 -3.70 5.72 -22.92
N ALA A 68 -2.84 4.71 -22.81
CA ALA A 68 -3.21 3.41 -22.26
C ALA A 68 -3.36 3.49 -20.73
N CYS A 69 -2.40 4.12 -20.05
CA CYS A 69 -2.44 4.35 -18.60
C CYS A 69 -3.71 5.07 -18.17
N LEU A 70 -4.09 6.16 -18.85
CA LEU A 70 -5.29 6.94 -18.51
C LEU A 70 -6.57 6.09 -18.53
N LYS A 71 -6.69 5.15 -19.47
CA LYS A 71 -7.83 4.22 -19.52
C LYS A 71 -7.83 3.25 -18.34
N CYS A 72 -6.68 2.68 -18.02
CA CYS A 72 -6.55 1.80 -16.85
C CYS A 72 -6.83 2.57 -15.55
N CYS A 73 -6.31 3.79 -15.44
CA CYS A 73 -6.48 4.68 -14.30
C CYS A 73 -7.93 5.09 -14.09
N SER A 74 -8.67 5.40 -15.17
CA SER A 74 -10.08 5.79 -15.07
C SER A 74 -10.99 4.70 -14.51
N VAL A 75 -10.61 3.43 -14.67
CA VAL A 75 -11.41 2.29 -14.20
C VAL A 75 -10.87 1.75 -12.88
N CYS A 76 -9.57 1.47 -12.82
CA CYS A 76 -8.93 0.86 -11.67
C CYS A 76 -8.59 1.84 -10.55
N ARG A 77 -8.69 3.16 -10.80
CA ARG A 77 -8.39 4.22 -9.83
C ARG A 77 -7.02 4.06 -9.15
N CYS A 78 -6.04 3.54 -9.88
CA CYS A 78 -4.70 3.29 -9.39
C CYS A 78 -3.66 3.36 -10.52
N VAL A 79 -2.49 3.93 -10.22
CA VAL A 79 -1.31 3.92 -11.09
C VAL A 79 -0.09 3.42 -10.28
N PRO A 80 0.62 2.37 -10.74
CA PRO A 80 1.80 1.87 -10.07
C PRO A 80 2.93 2.90 -9.98
N ALA A 81 3.72 2.85 -8.92
CA ALA A 81 4.87 3.72 -8.76
C ALA A 81 6.01 3.38 -9.74
N GLY A 82 6.81 4.39 -10.08
CA GLY A 82 7.95 4.26 -10.99
C GLY A 82 7.54 4.14 -12.46
N THR A 83 8.49 3.85 -13.34
CA THR A 83 8.29 3.82 -14.80
C THR A 83 8.10 2.42 -15.40
N ALA A 84 8.34 1.37 -14.61
CA ALA A 84 8.17 -0.04 -14.96
C ALA A 84 7.87 -0.86 -13.70
N GLY A 85 7.41 -2.12 -13.85
CA GLY A 85 7.16 -3.04 -12.73
C GLY A 85 6.02 -2.60 -11.80
N ASN A 86 5.96 -3.14 -10.58
CA ASN A 86 5.03 -2.76 -9.51
C ASN A 86 3.53 -2.86 -9.85
N LYS A 87 3.14 -3.60 -10.90
CA LYS A 87 1.76 -3.64 -11.37
C LYS A 87 0.82 -4.26 -10.34
N GLU A 88 1.32 -5.22 -9.60
CA GLU A 88 0.66 -5.92 -8.49
C GLU A 88 0.27 -4.98 -7.34
N THR A 89 0.92 -3.82 -7.21
CA THR A 89 0.56 -2.82 -6.19
C THR A 89 -0.82 -2.21 -6.45
N CYS A 90 -1.29 -2.19 -7.70
CA CYS A 90 -2.64 -1.79 -8.08
C CYS A 90 -3.62 -2.97 -8.23
N GLY A 91 -3.20 -4.17 -7.83
CA GLY A 91 -4.01 -5.38 -7.81
C GLY A 91 -4.44 -5.89 -9.19
N LYS A 92 -5.39 -6.83 -9.17
CA LYS A 92 -5.93 -7.55 -10.33
C LYS A 92 -6.50 -6.62 -11.40
N CYS A 93 -7.11 -5.50 -11.00
CA CYS A 93 -7.64 -4.56 -11.98
C CYS A 93 -6.53 -4.07 -12.91
N TYR A 94 -5.37 -3.65 -12.40
CA TYR A 94 -4.31 -3.14 -13.28
C TYR A 94 -3.60 -4.25 -14.07
N THR A 95 -3.43 -5.44 -13.49
CA THR A 95 -2.71 -6.55 -14.13
C THR A 95 -3.53 -7.30 -15.16
N ASP A 96 -4.85 -7.38 -14.96
CA ASP A 96 -5.73 -8.25 -15.74
C ASP A 96 -6.70 -7.42 -16.62
N TRP A 97 -6.65 -6.09 -16.56
CA TRP A 97 -7.49 -5.22 -17.40
C TRP A 97 -7.16 -5.38 -18.87
N THR A 98 -8.07 -6.02 -19.59
CA THR A 98 -7.99 -6.22 -21.02
C THR A 98 -8.66 -5.07 -21.77
N MET A 99 -8.00 -4.59 -22.81
CA MET A 99 -8.63 -3.71 -23.80
C MET A 99 -9.13 -4.55 -24.98
N HIS A 100 -9.78 -3.90 -25.96
CA HIS A 100 -10.20 -4.57 -27.19
C HIS A 100 -9.11 -5.48 -27.78
N GLY A 101 -9.51 -6.70 -28.13
CA GLY A 101 -8.64 -7.77 -28.59
C GLY A 101 -8.06 -8.64 -27.48
N ASN A 102 -8.70 -8.68 -26.30
CA ASN A 102 -8.36 -9.55 -25.16
C ASN A 102 -6.90 -9.45 -24.67
N ASN A 103 -6.30 -8.26 -24.81
CA ASN A 103 -4.90 -8.01 -24.47
C ASN A 103 -4.79 -7.01 -23.32
N THR A 104 -4.00 -7.33 -22.30
CA THR A 104 -3.63 -6.40 -21.23
C THR A 104 -2.71 -5.32 -21.80
N LYS A 105 -3.14 -4.06 -21.67
CA LYS A 105 -2.41 -2.89 -22.21
C LYS A 105 -1.99 -1.88 -21.15
N CYS A 106 -2.23 -2.16 -19.86
CA CYS A 106 -1.81 -1.26 -18.79
C CYS A 106 -0.27 -1.28 -18.64
N PRO A 107 0.38 -0.10 -18.66
CA PRO A 107 1.84 0.00 -18.75
C PRO A 107 2.62 -0.52 -17.54
#